data_AF-A0A2N9MVR8-F1
#
_entry.id   AF-A0A2N9MVR8-F1
#
_cell.length_a   1.000
_cell.length_b   1.000
_cell.length_c   1.000
_cell.angle_alpha   90.00
_cell.angle_beta   90.00
_cell.angle_gamma   90.00
#
_symmetry.space_group_name_H-M   'P 1'
#
loop_
_entity.id
_entity.type
_entity.pdbx_description
1 polymer ?
#
loop_
_entity_poly.entity_id
_entity_poly.type
_entity_poly.pdbx_seq_one_letter_code
_entity_poly.pdbx_strand_id
1 'polypeptide(L)'
;MWQFYQSETDPAVKAELLRLLSGNTEKLIEIARSEKDAKLRRSAVQSLGSVKAANTSDALVSIYGTEQDAQVKRAIVNALAGQRSVQPLIQIFRKESDVDARRSILRAIVDMRSPEAIQFLEEIAK
;
A
#
# COMPACT_ATOMS: atom_id res chain seq x y z
N MET A 1 22.90 -7.67 -3.81
CA MET A 1 21.68 -7.70 -2.96
C MET A 1 20.44 -8.12 -3.74
N TRP A 2 20.06 -7.42 -4.81
CA TRP A 2 18.83 -7.75 -5.56
C TRP A 2 18.81 -9.18 -6.14
N GLN A 3 19.89 -9.61 -6.79
CA GLN A 3 19.99 -10.97 -7.35
C GLN A 3 19.87 -12.05 -6.26
N PHE A 4 20.48 -11.83 -5.08
CA PHE A 4 20.35 -12.74 -3.95
C PHE A 4 18.90 -12.84 -3.46
N TYR A 5 18.18 -11.72 -3.36
CA TYR A 5 16.75 -11.74 -2.99
C TYR A 5 15.93 -12.59 -3.98
N GLN A 6 16.21 -12.47 -5.28
CA GLN A 6 15.49 -13.21 -6.32
C GLN A 6 15.79 -14.72 -6.31
N SER A 7 17.02 -15.12 -6.00
CA SER A 7 17.40 -16.53 -5.92
C SER A 7 17.07 -17.18 -4.57
N GLU A 8 16.88 -16.38 -3.52
CA GLU A 8 16.58 -16.88 -2.17
C GLU A 8 15.20 -17.53 -2.10
N THR A 9 15.10 -18.61 -1.32
CA THR A 9 13.86 -19.37 -1.12
C THR A 9 13.38 -19.34 0.33
N ASP A 10 14.28 -19.10 1.30
CA ASP A 10 13.94 -18.95 2.71
C ASP A 10 13.26 -17.59 2.97
N PRO A 11 12.00 -17.58 3.43
CA PRO A 11 11.28 -16.34 3.74
C PRO A 11 11.96 -15.49 4.82
N ALA A 12 12.65 -16.10 5.79
CA ALA A 12 13.36 -15.37 6.84
C ALA A 12 14.57 -14.62 6.26
N VAL A 13 15.34 -15.26 5.38
CA VAL A 13 16.47 -14.60 4.70
C VAL A 13 15.95 -13.51 3.76
N LYS A 14 14.87 -13.75 3.02
CA LYS A 14 14.21 -12.72 2.21
C LYS A 14 13.76 -11.52 3.04
N ALA A 15 13.22 -11.73 4.24
CA ALA A 15 12.79 -10.65 5.12
C ALA A 15 13.97 -9.74 5.51
N GLU A 16 15.14 -10.33 5.81
CA GLU A 16 16.33 -9.54 6.11
C GLU A 16 16.87 -8.81 4.87
N LEU A 17 16.88 -9.47 3.72
CA LEU A 17 17.27 -8.83 2.46
C LEU A 17 16.33 -7.66 2.12
N LEU A 18 15.03 -7.81 2.32
CA LEU A 18 14.02 -6.75 2.14
C LEU A 18 14.31 -5.56 3.04
N ARG A 19 14.62 -5.81 4.32
CA ARG A 19 14.98 -4.75 5.28
C ARG A 19 16.19 -3.95 4.81
N LEU A 20 17.19 -4.62 4.24
CA LEU A 20 18.37 -3.94 3.66
C LEU A 20 18.05 -3.19 2.36
N LEU A 21 17.00 -3.59 1.64
CA LEU A 21 16.49 -2.93 0.44
C LEU A 21 15.53 -1.77 0.75
N SER A 22 15.26 -1.44 2.02
CA SER A 22 14.27 -0.41 2.39
C SER A 22 14.58 0.99 1.86
N GLY A 23 15.84 1.27 1.53
CA GLY A 23 16.27 2.52 0.89
C GLY A 23 16.09 2.54 -0.64
N ASN A 24 15.63 1.46 -1.25
CA ASN A 24 15.42 1.34 -2.69
C ASN A 24 13.92 1.18 -3.01
N THR A 25 13.28 2.32 -3.27
CA THR A 25 11.85 2.41 -3.58
C THR A 25 11.42 1.53 -4.75
N GLU A 26 12.21 1.47 -5.82
CA GLU A 26 11.89 0.67 -7.00
C GLU A 26 11.83 -0.82 -6.67
N LYS A 27 12.80 -1.31 -5.89
CA LYS A 27 12.84 -2.71 -5.46
C LYS A 27 11.76 -3.06 -4.44
N LEU A 28 11.41 -2.13 -3.56
CA LEU A 28 10.26 -2.31 -2.68
C LEU A 28 8.95 -2.41 -3.46
N ILE A 29 8.76 -1.59 -4.51
CA ILE A 29 7.58 -1.67 -5.39
C ILE A 29 7.55 -3.03 -6.11
N GLU A 30 8.70 -3.50 -6.61
CA GLU A 30 8.81 -4.80 -7.28
C GLU A 30 8.44 -5.96 -6.34
N ILE A 31 8.94 -5.94 -5.10
CA ILE A 31 8.58 -6.95 -4.07
C ILE A 31 7.10 -6.87 -3.72
N ALA A 32 6.59 -5.67 -3.42
CA ALA A 32 5.18 -5.47 -3.05
C ALA A 32 4.21 -5.92 -4.15
N ARG A 33 4.63 -5.87 -5.42
CA ARG A 33 3.82 -6.28 -6.57
C ARG A 33 3.88 -7.78 -6.87
N SER A 34 5.06 -8.40 -6.76
CA SER A 34 5.33 -9.70 -7.39
C SER A 34 5.74 -10.82 -6.44
N GLU A 35 6.05 -10.51 -5.18
CA GLU A 35 6.45 -11.53 -4.22
C GLU A 35 5.29 -12.49 -3.91
N LYS A 36 5.60 -13.79 -3.84
CA LYS A 36 4.59 -14.83 -3.62
C LYS A 36 4.10 -14.84 -2.18
N ASP A 37 5.01 -14.62 -1.23
CA ASP A 37 4.68 -14.55 0.19
C ASP A 37 3.99 -13.21 0.51
N ALA A 38 2.73 -13.28 0.95
CA ALA A 38 1.94 -12.12 1.35
C ALA A 38 2.57 -11.37 2.53
N LYS A 39 3.29 -12.05 3.43
CA LYS A 39 4.00 -11.39 4.54
C LYS A 39 5.11 -10.50 4.03
N LEU A 40 5.86 -10.94 3.01
CA LEU A 40 6.92 -10.15 2.40
C LEU A 40 6.36 -8.99 1.56
N ARG A 41 5.26 -9.21 0.81
CA ARG A 41 4.53 -8.11 0.15
C ARG A 41 4.10 -7.04 1.16
N ARG A 42 3.49 -7.47 2.27
CA ARG A 42 3.07 -6.57 3.36
C ARG A 42 4.24 -5.78 3.94
N SER A 43 5.38 -6.43 4.21
CA SER A 43 6.57 -5.75 4.72
C SER A 43 7.09 -4.69 3.73
N ALA A 44 7.12 -5.01 2.44
CA ALA A 44 7.51 -4.03 1.42
C ALA A 44 6.56 -2.83 1.36
N VAL A 45 5.24 -3.07 1.41
CA VAL A 45 4.22 -2.01 1.49
C VAL A 45 4.41 -1.12 2.73
N GLN A 46 4.69 -1.71 3.89
CA GLN A 46 4.94 -0.95 5.12
C GLN A 46 6.19 -0.07 4.99
N SER A 47 7.25 -0.57 4.36
CA SER A 47 8.44 0.23 4.06
C SER A 47 8.11 1.38 3.09
N LEU A 48 7.33 1.12 2.04
CA LEU A 48 6.88 2.15 1.09
C LEU A 48 6.05 3.26 1.76
N GLY A 49 5.24 2.94 2.76
CA GLY A 49 4.46 3.93 3.51
C GLY A 49 5.31 4.97 4.23
N SER A 50 6.58 4.66 4.52
CA SER A 50 7.53 5.60 5.14
C SER A 50 8.30 6.43 4.11
N VAL A 51 8.19 6.10 2.82
CA VAL A 51 8.84 6.82 1.72
C VAL A 51 7.95 7.97 1.25
N LYS A 52 8.43 9.21 1.38
CA LYS A 52 7.74 10.41 0.87
C LYS A 52 8.15 10.71 -0.58
N ALA A 53 7.86 9.80 -1.50
CA ALA A 53 8.09 10.00 -2.92
C ALA A 53 6.78 9.89 -3.70
N ALA A 54 6.51 10.82 -4.61
CA ALA A 54 5.22 10.93 -5.32
C ALA A 54 4.84 9.61 -6.05
N ASN A 55 5.82 8.95 -6.65
CA ASN A 55 5.64 7.68 -7.39
C ASN A 55 5.21 6.49 -6.53
N THR A 56 5.35 6.56 -5.19
CA THR A 56 4.97 5.46 -4.31
C THR A 56 3.46 5.32 -4.20
N SER A 57 2.73 6.43 -4.20
CA SER A 57 1.29 6.44 -4.02
C SER A 57 0.56 5.80 -5.22
N ASP A 58 0.97 6.12 -6.44
CA ASP A 58 0.45 5.50 -7.67
C ASP A 58 0.76 4.00 -7.73
N ALA A 59 1.98 3.62 -7.32
CA ALA A 59 2.37 2.22 -7.25
C ALA A 59 1.50 1.44 -6.24
N LEU A 60 1.24 2.03 -5.06
CA LEU A 60 0.38 1.46 -4.04
C LEU A 60 -1.07 1.29 -4.52
N VAL A 61 -1.62 2.27 -5.26
CA VAL A 61 -2.94 2.12 -5.91
C VAL A 61 -2.95 0.97 -6.90
N SER A 62 -1.93 0.88 -7.77
CA SER A 62 -1.84 -0.19 -8.75
C SER A 62 -1.75 -1.56 -8.10
N ILE A 63 -0.96 -1.70 -7.02
CA ILE A 63 -0.83 -2.96 -6.27
C ILE A 63 -2.16 -3.31 -5.60
N TYR A 64 -2.87 -2.33 -5.01
CA TYR A 64 -4.18 -2.58 -4.39
C TYR A 64 -5.18 -3.22 -5.35
N GLY A 65 -5.18 -2.76 -6.61
CA GLY A 65 -6.12 -3.23 -7.63
C GLY A 65 -5.93 -4.69 -8.04
N THR A 66 -4.76 -5.29 -7.78
CA THR A 66 -4.48 -6.70 -8.11
C THR A 66 -4.30 -7.58 -6.87
N GLU A 67 -4.06 -6.98 -5.70
CA GLU A 67 -3.87 -7.71 -4.44
C GLU A 67 -5.15 -8.43 -4.00
N GLN A 68 -4.99 -9.64 -3.49
CA GLN A 68 -6.08 -10.50 -3.00
C GLN A 68 -6.02 -10.70 -1.48
N ASP A 69 -4.83 -10.59 -0.89
CA ASP A 69 -4.63 -10.71 0.54
C ASP A 69 -5.15 -9.47 1.28
N ALA A 70 -6.13 -9.67 2.15
CA ALA A 70 -6.78 -8.60 2.91
C ALA A 70 -5.81 -7.86 3.86
N GLN A 71 -4.79 -8.53 4.39
CA GLN A 71 -3.79 -7.89 5.26
C GLN A 71 -2.85 -7.01 4.46
N VAL A 72 -2.47 -7.42 3.24
CA VAL A 72 -1.68 -6.58 2.33
C VAL A 72 -2.51 -5.39 1.85
N LYS A 73 -3.77 -5.58 1.44
CA LYS A 73 -4.70 -4.48 1.12
C LYS A 73 -4.81 -3.46 2.25
N ARG A 74 -4.99 -3.91 3.50
CA ARG A 74 -5.03 -3.04 4.67
C ARG A 74 -3.71 -2.29 4.88
N ALA A 75 -2.56 -2.95 4.68
CA ALA A 75 -1.26 -2.30 4.77
C ALA A 75 -1.10 -1.20 3.71
N ILE A 76 -1.63 -1.39 2.50
CA ILE A 76 -1.61 -0.38 1.43
C ILE A 76 -2.41 0.86 1.84
N VAL A 77 -3.63 0.66 2.35
CA VAL A 77 -4.48 1.75 2.86
C VAL A 77 -3.77 2.53 3.96
N ASN A 78 -3.15 1.83 4.91
CA ASN A 78 -2.40 2.45 6.00
C ASN A 78 -1.16 3.21 5.49
N ALA A 79 -0.46 2.67 4.49
CA ALA A 79 0.69 3.33 3.87
C ALA A 79 0.28 4.65 3.21
N LEU A 80 -0.79 4.65 2.41
CA LEU A 80 -1.31 5.86 1.76
C LEU A 80 -1.81 6.90 2.77
N ALA A 81 -2.48 6.45 3.84
CA ALA A 81 -2.90 7.32 4.94
C ALA A 81 -1.69 7.95 5.65
N GLY A 82 -0.64 7.16 5.92
CA GLY A 82 0.62 7.64 6.50
C GLY A 82 1.35 8.65 5.63
N GLN A 83 1.27 8.49 4.30
CA GLN A 83 1.77 9.45 3.31
C GLN A 83 0.91 10.71 3.20
N ARG A 84 -0.25 10.75 3.87
CA ARG A 84 -1.28 11.79 3.74
C ARG A 84 -1.78 11.96 2.30
N SER A 85 -1.87 10.86 1.55
CA SER A 85 -2.29 10.86 0.14
C SER A 85 -3.78 10.55 -0.02
N VAL A 86 -4.61 11.60 0.05
CA VAL A 86 -6.09 11.46 0.05
C VAL A 86 -6.64 11.01 -1.30
N GLN A 87 -6.13 11.55 -2.40
CA GLN A 87 -6.60 11.23 -3.75
C GLN A 87 -6.42 9.74 -4.11
N PRO A 88 -5.26 9.10 -3.84
CA PRO A 88 -5.10 7.65 -3.94
C PRO A 88 -6.12 6.83 -3.15
N LEU A 89 -6.43 7.24 -1.91
CA LEU A 89 -7.44 6.55 -1.09
C LEU A 89 -8.84 6.67 -1.68
N ILE A 90 -9.21 7.86 -2.18
CA ILE A 90 -10.49 8.07 -2.89
C ILE A 90 -10.57 7.19 -4.14
N GLN A 91 -9.49 7.11 -4.92
CA GLN A 91 -9.43 6.28 -6.12
C GLN A 91 -9.65 4.80 -5.80
N ILE A 92 -9.01 4.30 -4.75
CA ILE A 92 -9.21 2.93 -4.27
C ILE A 92 -10.65 2.74 -3.78
N PHE A 93 -11.19 3.66 -2.97
CA PHE A 93 -12.56 3.57 -2.44
C PHE A 93 -13.62 3.46 -3.55
N ARG A 94 -13.46 4.22 -4.64
CA ARG A 94 -14.40 4.22 -5.77
C ARG A 94 -14.41 2.90 -6.54
N LYS A 95 -13.32 2.12 -6.49
CA LYS A 95 -13.17 0.85 -7.21
C LYS A 95 -13.37 -0.38 -6.31
N GLU A 96 -13.29 -0.22 -4.99
CA GLU A 96 -13.43 -1.35 -4.07
C GLU A 96 -14.90 -1.79 -3.95
N SER A 97 -15.10 -3.10 -4.11
CA SER A 97 -16.39 -3.77 -4.09
C SER A 97 -16.63 -4.51 -2.77
N ASP A 98 -15.55 -4.95 -2.10
CA ASP A 98 -15.65 -5.57 -0.79
C ASP A 98 -16.04 -4.53 0.27
N VAL A 99 -17.13 -4.83 0.99
CA VAL A 99 -17.76 -3.88 1.92
C VAL A 99 -16.84 -3.55 3.10
N ASP A 100 -16.10 -4.53 3.62
CA ASP A 100 -15.26 -4.33 4.79
C ASP A 100 -13.97 -3.59 4.45
N ALA A 101 -13.38 -3.89 3.29
CA ALA A 101 -12.28 -3.13 2.72
C ALA A 101 -12.71 -1.68 2.45
N ARG A 102 -13.87 -1.48 1.81
CA ARG A 102 -14.43 -0.14 1.53
C ARG A 102 -14.65 0.68 2.79
N ARG A 103 -15.17 0.07 3.87
CA ARG A 103 -15.28 0.70 5.19
C ARG A 103 -13.93 1.09 5.78
N SER A 104 -12.92 0.22 5.64
CA SER A 104 -11.56 0.50 6.12
C SER A 104 -10.94 1.69 5.38
N ILE A 105 -11.13 1.79 4.06
CA ILE A 105 -10.65 2.91 3.25
C ILE A 105 -11.37 4.21 3.65
N LEU A 106 -12.70 4.16 3.80
CA LEU A 106 -13.49 5.32 4.22
C LEU A 106 -13.01 5.85 5.58
N ARG A 107 -12.76 4.96 6.55
CA ARG A 107 -12.21 5.36 7.85
C ARG A 107 -10.87 6.07 7.71
N ALA A 108 -9.98 5.54 6.89
CA ALA A 108 -8.70 6.18 6.62
C ALA A 108 -8.90 7.59 6.03
N ILE A 109 -9.81 7.77 5.06
CA ILE A 109 -10.13 9.09 4.48
C ILE A 109 -10.67 10.06 5.54
N VAL A 110 -11.61 9.62 6.39
CA VAL A 110 -12.19 10.43 7.48
C VAL A 110 -11.09 10.90 8.44
N ASP A 111 -10.17 10.01 8.81
CA ASP A 111 -9.10 10.31 9.76
C ASP A 111 -8.11 11.37 9.23
N MET A 112 -7.99 11.53 7.91
CA MET A 112 -7.11 12.53 7.31
C MET A 112 -7.55 13.97 7.58
N ARG A 113 -8.87 14.20 7.66
CA ARG A 113 -9.48 15.53 7.87
C ARG A 113 -8.95 16.63 6.95
N SER A 114 -8.56 16.27 5.72
CA SER A 114 -8.12 17.26 4.72
C SER A 114 -9.34 17.90 4.03
N PRO A 115 -9.20 19.12 3.46
CA PRO A 115 -10.28 19.75 2.70
C PRO A 115 -10.86 18.84 1.60
N GLU A 116 -9.99 18.12 0.88
CA GLU A 116 -10.38 17.20 -0.18
C GLU A 116 -11.11 15.97 0.39
N ALA A 117 -10.70 15.46 1.55
CA ALA A 117 -11.41 14.38 2.23
C ALA A 117 -12.84 14.82 2.60
N ILE A 118 -12.99 16.03 3.16
CA ILE A 118 -14.29 16.60 3.53
C ILE A 118 -15.17 16.75 2.29
N GLN A 119 -14.64 17.35 1.22
CA GLN A 119 -15.37 17.51 -0.04
C GLN A 119 -15.85 16.17 -0.60
N PHE A 120 -15.01 15.14 -0.55
CA PHE A 120 -15.38 13.80 -0.99
C PHE A 120 -16.46 13.16 -0.10
N LEU A 121 -16.41 13.37 1.22
CA LEU A 121 -17.43 12.88 2.15
C LEU A 121 -18.80 13.55 1.90
N GLU A 122 -18.80 14.85 1.60
CA GLU A 122 -20.01 15.58 1.21
C GLU A 122 -20.58 15.11 -0.14
N GLU A 123 -19.72 14.71 -1.09
CA GLU A 123 -20.14 14.14 -2.38
C GLU A 123 -20.91 12.84 -2.19
N ILE A 124 -20.42 11.91 -1.35
CA ILE A 124 -21.01 10.57 -1.19
C ILE A 124 -22.19 10.52 -0.20
N ALA A 125 -22.45 11.60 0.54
CA ALA A 125 -23.55 11.71 1.49
C ALA A 125 -24.85 12.26 0.86
N LYS A 126 -24.77 12.77 -0.38
CA LYS A 126 -25.92 13.20 -1.19
C LYS A 126 -26.57 12.01 -1.88
#